data_AF-A0AAD5JIX5-F1
#
_entry.id   AF-A0AAD5JIX5-F1
#
_cell.length_a   1.000
_cell.length_b   1.000
_cell.length_c   1.000
_cell.angle_alpha   90.00
_cell.angle_beta   90.00
_cell.angle_gamma   90.00
#
_symmetry.space_group_name_H-M   'P 1'
#
loop_
_entity.id
_entity.type
_entity.pdbx_description
1 polymer ?
#
loop_
_entity_poly.entity_id
_entity_poly.type
_entity_poly.pdbx_seq_one_letter_code
_entity_poly.pdbx_strand_id
1 'polypeptide(L)'
;MAATPADVKEYPNEYMFIIDVPGLKSGQLKVQVEDDNTLVVSGERTREKEKDAGVKYIRMERRLGKYLKKFVLPENANTEKISAVSRWGVDCDCEEEATSRELET
;
A
#
# COMPACT_ATOMS: atom_id res chain seq x y z
N MET A 1 16.57 2.19 3.42
CA MET A 1 15.27 1.66 2.96
C MET A 1 14.17 2.29 3.81
N ALA A 2 13.03 2.64 3.24
CA ALA A 2 11.89 3.07 4.04
C ALA A 2 11.41 1.89 4.88
N ALA A 3 11.40 2.02 6.20
CA ALA A 3 10.71 1.03 7.01
C ALA A 3 9.20 1.23 6.77
N THR A 4 8.56 0.31 6.07
CA THR A 4 7.10 0.22 6.02
C THR A 4 6.60 0.08 7.45
N PRO A 5 5.73 0.95 7.96
CA PRO A 5 5.12 0.76 9.27
C PRO A 5 4.33 -0.55 9.29
N ALA A 6 4.41 -1.28 10.39
CA ALA A 6 3.64 -2.50 10.57
C ALA A 6 3.47 -2.81 12.06
N ASP A 7 2.30 -3.34 12.40
CA ASP A 7 1.96 -3.82 13.73
C ASP A 7 1.65 -5.32 13.68
N VAL A 8 1.94 -6.01 14.78
CA VAL A 8 1.55 -7.42 14.98
C VAL A 8 0.71 -7.49 16.24
N LYS A 9 -0.48 -8.06 16.13
CA LYS A 9 -1.39 -8.27 17.26
C LYS A 9 -1.61 -9.77 17.46
N GLU A 10 -1.49 -10.20 18.70
CA GLU A 10 -1.88 -11.52 19.13
C GLU A 10 -3.29 -11.45 19.73
N TYR A 11 -4.19 -12.28 19.20
CA TYR A 11 -5.49 -12.56 19.77
C TYR A 11 -5.51 -14.00 20.28
N PRO A 12 -6.47 -14.39 21.14
CA PRO A 12 -6.50 -15.74 21.72
C PRO A 12 -6.46 -16.89 20.71
N ASN A 13 -6.96 -16.68 19.48
CA ASN A 13 -7.07 -17.73 18.46
C ASN A 13 -6.41 -17.36 17.12
N GLU A 14 -5.79 -16.18 17.00
CA GLU A 14 -5.24 -15.71 15.72
C GLU A 14 -4.15 -14.64 15.89
N TYR A 15 -3.32 -14.49 14.87
CA TYR A 15 -2.35 -13.40 14.75
C TYR A 15 -2.77 -12.46 13.62
N MET A 16 -2.79 -11.16 13.91
CA MET A 16 -3.15 -10.13 12.92
C MET A 16 -1.94 -9.24 12.62
N PHE A 17 -1.53 -9.24 11.35
CA PHE A 17 -0.45 -8.41 10.84
C PHE A 17 -1.04 -7.22 10.08
N ILE A 18 -0.77 -6.00 10.55
CA ILE A 18 -1.23 -4.76 9.93
C ILE A 18 -0.01 -4.11 9.29
N ILE A 19 -0.08 -3.78 8.00
CA ILE A 19 1.05 -3.21 7.26
C ILE A 19 0.56 -2.01 6.45
N ASP A 20 1.22 -0.87 6.63
CA ASP A 20 0.85 0.37 5.95
C ASP A 20 1.44 0.42 4.54
N VAL A 21 0.63 0.03 3.56
CA VAL A 21 0.98 0.06 2.12
C VAL A 21 -0.02 0.91 1.31
N PRO A 22 -0.09 2.24 1.56
CA PRO A 22 -1.09 3.10 0.94
C PRO A 22 -0.84 3.30 -0.56
N GLY A 23 -1.90 3.07 -1.36
CA GLY A 23 -1.89 3.26 -2.81
C GLY A 23 -1.47 2.03 -3.62
N LEU A 24 -1.32 0.86 -2.98
CA LEU A 24 -1.20 -0.41 -3.69
C LEU A 24 -2.56 -1.12 -3.72
N LYS A 25 -2.92 -1.64 -4.89
CA LYS A 25 -4.10 -2.51 -5.04
C LYS A 25 -3.79 -3.92 -4.56
N SER A 26 -4.80 -4.69 -4.17
CA SER A 26 -4.63 -6.07 -3.67
C SER A 26 -3.82 -6.95 -4.64
N GLY A 27 -4.05 -6.81 -5.96
CA GLY A 27 -3.31 -7.56 -6.98
C GLY A 27 -1.85 -7.14 -7.18
N GLN A 28 -1.40 -6.05 -6.55
CA GLN A 28 -0.01 -5.60 -6.56
C GLN A 28 0.76 -6.02 -5.29
N LEU A 29 0.07 -6.66 -4.35
CA LEU A 29 0.65 -7.21 -3.13
C LEU A 29 0.80 -8.72 -3.27
N LYS A 30 1.97 -9.24 -2.89
CA LYS A 30 2.25 -10.66 -2.84
C LYS A 30 2.48 -11.06 -1.38
N VAL A 31 1.69 -12.01 -0.90
CA VAL A 31 1.79 -12.60 0.43
C VAL A 31 2.14 -14.07 0.27
N GLN A 32 3.22 -14.51 0.90
CA GLN A 32 3.70 -15.89 0.84
C GLN A 32 4.34 -16.29 2.18
N VAL A 33 4.38 -17.58 2.47
CA VAL A 33 5.18 -18.14 3.57
C VAL A 33 6.39 -18.84 2.96
N GLU A 34 7.59 -18.50 3.42
CA GLU A 34 8.85 -19.16 3.06
C GLU A 34 9.14 -20.33 4.03
N ASP A 35 10.07 -21.23 3.66
CA ASP A 35 10.34 -22.51 4.34
C ASP A 35 10.65 -22.37 5.85
N ASP A 36 11.19 -21.22 6.28
CA ASP A 36 11.52 -20.91 7.68
C ASP A 36 10.34 -20.33 8.47
N ASN A 37 9.10 -20.78 8.18
CA ASN A 37 7.86 -20.27 8.80
C ASN A 37 7.77 -18.73 8.76
N THR A 38 8.28 -18.12 7.70
CA THR A 38 8.41 -16.67 7.59
C THR A 38 7.36 -16.12 6.64
N LEU A 39 6.43 -15.33 7.18
CA LEU A 39 5.45 -14.58 6.39
C LEU A 39 6.14 -13.41 5.69
N VAL A 40 6.15 -13.46 4.36
CA VAL A 40 6.71 -12.43 3.50
C VAL A 40 5.58 -11.69 2.79
N VAL A 41 5.51 -10.38 3.05
CA VAL A 41 4.62 -9.45 2.36
C VAL A 41 5.48 -8.53 1.51
N SER A 42 5.24 -8.55 0.21
CA SER A 42 5.96 -7.73 -0.76
C SER A 42 4.99 -7.01 -1.68
N GLY A 43 5.43 -5.87 -2.20
CA GLY A 43 4.70 -5.10 -3.19
C GLY A 43 5.62 -4.10 -3.85
N GLU A 44 5.24 -3.59 -5.01
CA GLU A 44 6.03 -2.58 -5.69
C GLU A 44 5.14 -1.44 -6.13
N ARG A 45 5.48 -0.24 -5.66
CA ARG A 45 4.85 0.98 -6.14
C ARG A 45 5.72 1.60 -7.22
N THR A 46 5.28 1.42 -8.44
CA THR A 46 5.88 2.08 -9.60
C THR A 46 5.23 3.44 -9.82
N ARG A 47 5.95 4.31 -10.54
CA ARG A 47 5.35 5.52 -11.08
C ARG A 47 4.38 5.09 -12.17
N GLU A 48 3.14 5.55 -12.12
CA GLU A 48 2.27 5.48 -13.29
C GLU A 48 2.95 6.30 -14.39
N LYS A 49 3.42 5.61 -15.44
CA LYS A 49 3.97 6.27 -16.61
C LYS A 49 2.82 7.05 -17.23
N GLU A 50 2.95 8.37 -17.20
CA GLU A 50 2.22 9.40 -17.96
C GLU A 50 1.37 8.80 -19.10
N LYS A 51 0.16 8.34 -18.77
CA LYS A 51 -0.87 8.03 -19.77
C LYS A 51 -1.83 9.19 -19.93
N ASP A 52 -1.90 10.08 -18.94
CA ASP A 52 -2.68 11.30 -18.99
C ASP A 52 -1.82 12.45 -19.50
N ALA A 53 -1.88 12.67 -20.82
CA ALA A 53 -1.35 13.88 -21.44
C ALA A 53 -2.01 15.10 -20.76
N GLY A 54 -1.26 15.80 -19.90
CA GLY A 54 -1.74 16.99 -19.17
C GLY A 54 -1.52 16.96 -17.66
N VAL A 55 -1.16 15.83 -17.05
CA VAL A 55 -0.94 15.77 -15.59
C VAL A 55 0.48 16.19 -15.23
N LYS A 56 0.60 17.25 -14.41
CA LYS A 56 1.88 17.75 -13.89
C LYS A 56 1.93 17.56 -12.37
N TYR A 57 2.99 16.92 -11.88
CA TYR A 57 3.25 16.84 -10.45
C TYR A 57 3.63 18.22 -9.90
N ILE A 58 2.81 18.77 -9.00
CA ILE A 58 3.12 20.01 -8.27
C ILE A 58 4.12 19.72 -7.14
N ARG A 59 3.93 18.60 -6.42
CA ARG A 59 4.82 18.13 -5.35
C ARG A 59 4.73 16.61 -5.22
N MET A 60 5.86 15.96 -4.99
CA MET A 60 5.91 14.50 -4.79
C MET A 60 6.70 14.17 -3.54
N GLU A 61 6.00 13.69 -2.51
CA GLU A 61 6.61 13.25 -1.24
C GLU A 61 6.52 11.74 -1.03
N ARG A 62 5.55 11.12 -1.70
CA ARG A 62 5.30 9.69 -1.58
C ARG A 62 6.49 8.93 -2.16
N ARG A 63 7.04 7.98 -1.39
CA ARG A 63 8.10 7.10 -1.87
C ARG A 63 7.58 6.16 -2.97
N LEU A 64 8.42 5.97 -3.97
CA LEU A 64 8.31 4.93 -4.99
C LEU A 64 9.23 3.76 -4.63
N GLY A 65 8.95 2.60 -5.20
CA GLY A 65 9.79 1.41 -5.10
C GLY A 65 9.14 0.24 -4.38
N LYS A 66 9.98 -0.71 -3.99
CA LYS A 66 9.56 -1.99 -3.42
C LYS A 66 9.35 -1.89 -1.92
N TYR A 67 8.24 -2.47 -1.47
CA TYR A 67 7.94 -2.77 -0.08
C TYR A 67 8.26 -4.23 0.17
N LEU A 68 8.96 -4.51 1.26
CA LEU A 68 9.23 -5.86 1.72
C LEU A 68 9.15 -5.88 3.25
N LYS A 69 8.30 -6.76 3.77
CA LYS A 69 8.23 -7.09 5.18
C LYS A 69 8.28 -8.58 5.36
N LYS A 70 9.07 -9.00 6.35
CA LYS A 70 9.19 -10.39 6.77
C LYS A 70 8.82 -10.46 8.24
N PHE A 71 7.97 -11.42 8.59
CA PHE A 71 7.60 -11.72 9.97
C PHE A 71 7.88 -13.20 10.21
N VAL A 72 8.63 -13.51 11.25
CA VAL A 72 8.76 -14.90 11.72
C VAL A 72 7.46 -15.25 12.41
N LEU A 73 6.76 -16.27 11.92
CA LEU A 73 5.53 -16.71 12.53
C LEU A 73 5.83 -17.57 13.78
N PRO A 74 5.01 -17.45 14.83
CA PRO A 74 5.05 -18.36 15.97
C PRO A 74 4.86 -19.83 15.54
N GLU A 75 5.39 -20.77 16.32
CA GLU A 75 5.31 -22.21 16.02
C GLU A 75 3.88 -22.75 15.96
N ASN A 76 2.96 -22.13 16.71
CA ASN A 76 1.54 -22.47 16.75
C ASN A 76 0.71 -21.79 15.64
N ALA A 77 1.32 -20.98 14.76
CA ALA A 77 0.60 -20.33 13.68
C ALA A 77 0.18 -21.32 12.59
N ASN A 78 -1.10 -21.31 12.21
CA ASN A 78 -1.61 -22.14 11.12
C ASN A 78 -1.36 -21.45 9.77
N THR A 79 -0.31 -21.87 9.07
CA THR A 79 0.11 -21.30 7.78
C THR A 79 -0.84 -21.61 6.62
N GLU A 80 -1.61 -22.70 6.70
CA GLU A 80 -2.57 -23.09 5.66
C GLU A 80 -3.79 -22.16 5.60
N LYS A 81 -4.09 -21.47 6.71
CA LYS A 81 -5.26 -20.60 6.84
C LYS A 81 -4.95 -19.10 6.81
N ILE A 82 -3.79 -18.72 6.26
CA ILE A 82 -3.44 -17.30 6.12
C ILE A 82 -4.38 -16.65 5.11
N SER A 83 -5.02 -15.55 5.53
CA SER A 83 -5.84 -14.71 4.69
C SER A 83 -5.33 -13.27 4.75
N ALA A 84 -5.43 -12.56 3.63
CA ALA A 84 -4.99 -11.17 3.52
C ALA A 84 -6.11 -10.32 2.97
N VAL A 85 -6.39 -9.20 3.64
CA VAL A 85 -7.38 -8.21 3.20
C VAL A 85 -6.69 -6.86 3.12
N SER A 86 -6.66 -6.25 1.94
CA SER A 86 -6.21 -4.87 1.78
C SER A 86 -7.40 -3.93 1.93
N ARG A 87 -7.29 -2.91 2.79
CA ARG A 87 -8.28 -1.83 2.90
C ARG A 87 -7.71 -0.55 2.28
N TRP A 88 -8.60 0.25 1.69
CA TRP A 88 -8.28 1.36 0.80
C TRP A 88 -7.43 2.45 1.47
N GLY A 89 -6.53 3.05 0.70
CA GLY A 89 -5.86 4.31 1.08
C GLY A 89 -6.76 5.51 0.79
N VAL A 90 -6.33 6.69 1.25
CA VAL A 90 -7.02 7.96 0.99
C VAL A 90 -6.48 8.56 -0.32
N ASP A 91 -7.40 8.90 -1.22
CA ASP A 91 -7.16 9.74 -2.39
C ASP A 91 -8.18 10.89 -2.34
N CYS A 92 -7.75 12.12 -2.60
CA CYS A 92 -8.58 13.31 -2.51
C CYS A 92 -8.35 14.17 -3.74
N ASP A 93 -9.41 14.38 -4.51
CA ASP A 93 -9.43 15.31 -5.64
C ASP A 93 -9.93 16.69 -5.18
N CYS A 94 -9.28 17.75 -5.65
CA CYS A 94 -9.69 19.15 -5.43
C CYS A 94 -9.67 19.87 -6.78
N GLU A 95 -10.83 20.34 -7.24
CA GLU A 95 -10.95 21.08 -8.50
C GLU A 95 -10.49 22.54 -8.33
N GLU A 96 -9.88 23.11 -9.38
CA GLU A 96 -9.61 24.56 -9.42
C GLU A 96 -10.90 25.34 -9.70
N GLU A 97 -11.18 26.39 -8.93
CA GLU A 97 -12.24 27.35 -9.28
C GLU A 97 -11.85 28.08 -10.56
N ALA A 98 -12.64 27.89 -11.63
CA ALA A 98 -12.44 28.62 -12.87
C ALA A 98 -12.66 30.13 -12.62
N THR A 99 -11.59 30.93 -12.75
CA THR A 99 -11.71 32.39 -12.70
C THR A 99 -12.68 32.84 -13.81
N SER A 100 -13.82 33.38 -13.41
CA SER A 100 -14.83 33.98 -14.27
C SER A 100 -14.19 35.03 -15.17
N ARG A 101 -14.16 34.77 -16.48
CA ARG A 101 -13.81 35.77 -17.49
C ARG A 101 -15.00 36.71 -17.62
N GLU A 102 -14.83 37.97 -17.21
CA GLU A 102 -15.73 39.05 -17.59
C GLU A 102 -15.75 39.15 -19.13
N LEU A 103 -16.94 39.01 -19.70
CA LEU A 103 -17.22 39.37 -21.09
C LEU A 103 -17.33 40.89 -21.13
N GLU A 104 -16.29 41.57 -21.62
CA GLU A 104 -16.43 42.94 -22.08
C GLU A 104 -17.25 42.96 -23.38
N THR A 105 -18.26 43.83 -23.38
CA THR A 105 -19.27 44.13 -24.42
C THR A 105 -18.71 44.52 -25.79
#